data_AF-A0A955E7M4-F1
#
_entry.id   AF-A0A955E7M4-F1
#
_cell.length_a   1.000
_cell.length_b   1.000
_cell.length_c   1.000
_cell.angle_alpha   90.00
_cell.angle_beta   90.00
_cell.angle_gamma   90.00
#
_symmetry.space_group_name_H-M   'P 1'
#
loop_
_entity.id
_entity.type
_entity.pdbx_description
1 polymer ?
#
loop_
_entity_poly.entity_id
_entity_poly.type
_entity_poly.pdbx_seq_one_letter_code
_entity_poly.pdbx_strand_id
1 'polypeptide(L)'
;MTAGGAITGLGSLSASSPMAAARTVDSPDDVGVFRSVLGRAVRQGDQERQVREAAEELVSIAMIQPILAEMRASNNAAPPFAPGPYEKQFGTLMDAEVSRRLVKAQNFPLVDRLARDLLRVSQTTEVSSDDAGQGQSKDRDSAGTERA
;
A
#
# COMPACT_ATOMS: atom_id res chain seq x y z
N MET A 1 5.89 59.40 17.77
CA MET A 1 4.60 59.98 18.20
C MET A 1 3.68 58.79 18.47
N THR A 2 3.53 58.38 19.73
CA THR A 2 2.27 58.51 20.53
C THR A 2 1.20 57.52 20.07
N ALA A 3 0.57 56.64 20.85
CA ALA A 3 0.48 56.30 22.27
C ALA A 3 0.00 54.82 22.32
N GLY A 4 0.27 53.99 23.32
CA GLY A 4 -0.28 54.06 24.68
C GLY A 4 -1.46 53.08 24.82
N GLY A 5 -1.44 52.22 25.84
CA GLY A 5 -2.60 51.39 26.18
C GLY A 5 -2.28 50.05 26.82
N ALA A 6 -1.66 50.07 28.01
CA ALA A 6 -1.65 48.93 28.91
C ALA A 6 -3.05 48.72 29.50
N ILE A 7 -3.59 47.50 29.41
CA ILE A 7 -4.72 47.07 30.23
C ILE A 7 -4.28 45.92 31.14
N THR A 8 -4.09 46.28 32.39
CA THR A 8 -3.94 45.41 33.54
C THR A 8 -5.31 44.84 33.89
N GLY A 9 -5.49 43.53 33.73
CA GLY A 9 -6.67 42.80 34.18
C GLY A 9 -6.28 41.77 35.23
N LEU A 10 -6.43 42.15 36.50
CA LEU A 10 -6.43 41.26 37.66
C LEU A 10 -7.72 40.41 37.62
N GLY A 11 -7.56 39.09 37.52
CA GLY A 11 -8.65 38.13 37.63
C GLY A 11 -8.18 36.89 38.39
N SER A 12 -8.30 36.93 39.71
CA SER A 12 -8.11 35.79 40.60
C SER A 12 -9.40 34.97 40.70
N LEU A 13 -9.36 33.71 40.26
CA LEU A 13 -10.34 32.65 40.60
C LEU A 13 -9.53 31.34 40.65
N SER A 14 -9.04 30.92 41.82
CA SER A 14 -9.70 29.99 42.74
C SER A 14 -10.09 28.64 42.12
N ALA A 15 -9.20 27.65 42.34
CA ALA A 15 -9.40 26.22 42.57
C ALA A 15 -10.47 25.43 41.77
N SER A 16 -10.01 24.43 41.02
CA SER A 16 -10.51 23.05 41.16
C SER A 16 -9.56 22.06 40.47
N SER A 17 -9.00 21.15 41.26
CA SER A 17 -8.28 19.97 40.79
C SER A 17 -9.11 19.14 39.79
N PRO A 18 -8.46 18.56 38.78
CA PRO A 18 -8.67 17.17 38.46
C PRO A 18 -7.43 16.39 38.89
N MET A 19 -7.53 15.74 40.05
CA MET A 19 -6.72 14.58 40.38
C MET A 19 -7.18 13.45 39.45
N ALA A 20 -6.72 13.48 38.20
CA ALA A 20 -6.97 12.46 37.20
C ALA A 20 -5.63 11.81 36.86
N ALA A 21 -5.34 10.75 37.61
CA ALA A 21 -4.41 9.67 37.30
C ALA A 21 -3.33 10.02 36.26
N ALA A 22 -2.21 10.55 36.74
CA ALA A 22 -0.93 10.35 36.07
C ALA A 22 -0.71 8.83 35.97
N ARG A 23 -1.09 8.23 34.84
CA ARG A 23 -0.67 6.89 34.48
C ARG A 23 0.84 6.97 34.30
N THR A 24 1.58 6.62 35.33
CA THR A 24 3.01 6.34 35.24
C THR A 24 3.15 5.17 34.27
N VAL A 25 3.51 5.50 33.04
CA VAL A 25 4.04 4.54 32.06
C VAL A 25 5.44 4.19 32.57
N ASP A 26 5.51 3.24 33.51
CA ASP A 26 6.76 2.80 34.14
C ASP A 26 6.81 1.27 34.09
N SER A 27 6.79 0.72 32.88
CA SER A 27 7.08 -0.69 32.62
C SER A 27 7.87 -0.82 31.31
N PRO A 28 9.10 -1.36 31.33
CA PRO A 28 9.92 -1.55 30.13
C PRO A 28 9.28 -2.50 29.09
N ASP A 29 8.31 -3.32 29.51
CA ASP A 29 7.57 -4.25 28.66
C ASP A 29 6.57 -3.55 27.72
N ASP A 30 6.02 -2.39 28.13
CA ASP A 30 5.04 -1.64 27.33
C ASP A 30 5.65 -1.05 26.06
N VAL A 31 6.94 -0.68 26.12
CA VAL A 31 7.68 -0.17 24.97
C VAL A 31 7.88 -1.28 23.93
N GLY A 32 8.06 -2.53 24.36
CA GLY A 32 8.15 -3.70 23.48
C GLY A 32 6.85 -3.98 22.74
N VAL A 33 5.72 -3.95 23.47
CA VAL A 33 4.38 -4.14 22.88
C VAL A 33 4.08 -3.03 21.88
N PHE A 34 4.31 -1.77 22.23
CA PHE A 34 4.09 -0.64 21.33
C PHE A 34 4.93 -0.73 20.06
N ARG A 35 6.22 -1.10 20.17
CA ARG A 35 7.09 -1.33 19.00
C ARG A 35 6.59 -2.46 18.11
N SER A 36 6.04 -3.54 18.69
CA SER A 36 5.47 -4.65 17.92
C SER A 36 4.19 -4.25 17.17
N VAL A 37 3.32 -3.46 17.80
CA VAL A 37 2.09 -2.94 17.18
C VAL A 37 2.43 -1.95 16.07
N LEU A 38 3.37 -1.02 16.31
CA LEU A 38 3.86 -0.11 15.28
C LEU A 38 4.50 -0.86 14.12
N GLY A 39 5.37 -1.84 14.38
CA GLY A 39 6.01 -2.64 13.34
C GLY A 39 5.02 -3.47 12.51
N ARG A 40 3.89 -3.89 13.09
CA ARG A 40 2.79 -4.50 12.34
C ARG A 40 2.02 -3.48 11.51
N ALA A 41 1.68 -2.33 12.09
CA ALA A 41 0.95 -1.27 11.40
C ALA A 41 1.72 -0.72 10.19
N VAL A 42 3.03 -0.53 10.31
CA VAL A 42 3.89 -0.08 9.20
C VAL A 42 3.88 -1.11 8.06
N ARG A 43 4.09 -2.39 8.37
CA ARG A 43 4.07 -3.46 7.35
C ARG A 43 2.72 -3.57 6.63
N GLN A 44 1.62 -3.44 7.38
CA GLN A 44 0.29 -3.45 6.78
C GLN A 44 0.08 -2.25 5.85
N GLY A 45 0.52 -1.06 6.26
CA GLY A 45 0.48 0.14 5.41
C GLY A 45 1.32 0.00 4.13
N ASP A 46 2.49 -0.64 4.22
CA ASP A 46 3.33 -0.93 3.05
C ASP A 46 2.67 -1.96 2.12
N GLN A 47 2.03 -2.99 2.67
CA GLN A 47 1.30 -4.00 1.90
C GLN A 47 0.09 -3.38 1.18
N GLU A 48 -0.68 -2.54 1.86
CA GLU A 48 -1.82 -1.82 1.26
C GLU A 48 -1.37 -0.92 0.10
N ARG A 49 -0.23 -0.24 0.24
CA ARG A 49 0.35 0.57 -0.84
C ARG A 49 0.78 -0.28 -2.04
N GLN A 50 1.51 -1.37 -1.80
CA GLN A 50 1.96 -2.27 -2.87
C GLN A 50 0.78 -2.89 -3.62
N VAL A 51 -0.27 -3.30 -2.91
CA VAL A 51 -1.48 -3.87 -3.51
C VAL A 51 -2.20 -2.82 -4.35
N ARG A 52 -2.27 -1.57 -3.88
CA ARG A 52 -2.83 -0.46 -4.66
C ARG A 52 -2.03 -0.23 -5.95
N GLU A 53 -0.70 -0.18 -5.87
CA GLU A 53 0.16 0.01 -7.03
C GLU A 53 -0.01 -1.11 -8.07
N ALA A 54 -0.10 -2.37 -7.60
CA ALA A 54 -0.38 -3.52 -8.47
C ALA A 54 -1.77 -3.43 -9.13
N ALA A 55 -2.79 -2.96 -8.40
CA ALA A 55 -4.12 -2.72 -8.95
C ALA A 55 -4.10 -1.61 -10.03
N GLU A 56 -3.38 -0.51 -9.80
CA GLU A 56 -3.20 0.58 -10.77
C GLU A 56 -2.52 0.08 -12.05
N GLU A 57 -1.48 -0.74 -11.91
CA GLU A 57 -0.76 -1.34 -13.03
C GLU A 57 -1.66 -2.28 -13.83
N LEU A 58 -2.43 -3.14 -13.16
CA LEU A 58 -3.37 -4.04 -13.81
C LEU A 58 -4.44 -3.27 -14.61
N VAL A 59 -5.01 -2.22 -14.04
CA VAL A 59 -5.98 -1.36 -14.76
C VAL A 59 -5.31 -0.66 -15.94
N SER A 60 -4.08 -0.17 -15.77
CA SER A 60 -3.32 0.48 -16.84
C SER A 60 -3.14 -0.47 -18.04
N ILE A 61 -2.69 -1.69 -17.80
CA ILE A 61 -2.39 -2.68 -18.83
C ILE A 61 -3.66 -3.25 -19.46
N ALA A 62 -4.64 -3.65 -18.64
CA ALA A 62 -5.81 -4.40 -19.11
C ALA A 62 -6.90 -3.51 -19.72
N MET A 63 -6.98 -2.25 -19.30
CA MET A 63 -8.08 -1.35 -19.72
C MET A 63 -7.58 -0.19 -20.59
N ILE A 64 -6.55 0.53 -20.15
CA ILE A 64 -6.18 1.80 -20.80
C ILE A 64 -5.28 1.59 -22.01
N GLN A 65 -4.23 0.76 -21.89
CA GLN A 65 -3.30 0.50 -22.99
C GLN A 65 -3.99 0.00 -24.28
N PRO A 66 -4.98 -0.92 -24.25
CA PRO A 66 -5.66 -1.36 -25.46
C PRO A 66 -6.42 -0.22 -26.16
N ILE A 67 -7.01 0.71 -25.40
CA ILE A 67 -7.71 1.87 -25.96
C ILE A 67 -6.71 2.78 -26.68
N LEU A 68 -5.56 3.05 -26.05
CA LEU A 68 -4.51 3.88 -26.66
C LEU A 68 -3.90 3.21 -27.91
N ALA A 69 -3.72 1.89 -27.87
CA ALA A 69 -3.26 1.13 -29.01
C ALA A 69 -4.23 1.22 -30.20
N GLU A 70 -5.54 1.10 -29.95
CA GLU A 70 -6.57 1.24 -30.99
C GLU A 70 -6.65 2.67 -31.53
N MET A 71 -6.52 3.68 -30.67
CA MET A 71 -6.44 5.08 -31.08
C MET A 71 -5.23 5.33 -32.00
N ARG A 72 -4.09 4.69 -31.73
CA ARG A 72 -2.93 4.75 -32.63
C ARG A 72 -3.20 4.00 -33.94
N ALA A 73 -3.77 2.79 -33.87
CA ALA A 73 -4.03 1.96 -35.03
C ALA A 73 -5.01 2.62 -36.01
N SER A 74 -5.96 3.39 -35.49
CA SER A 74 -6.94 4.16 -36.27
C SER A 74 -6.40 5.48 -36.83
N ASN A 75 -5.18 5.89 -36.46
CA ASN A 75 -4.56 7.13 -36.96
C ASN A 75 -4.19 7.00 -38.46
N ASN A 76 -5.06 7.54 -39.32
CA ASN A 76 -4.85 7.65 -40.77
C ASN A 76 -4.43 9.07 -41.18
N ALA A 77 -3.52 9.68 -40.42
CA ALA A 77 -2.99 11.00 -40.75
C ALA A 77 -2.27 10.99 -42.11
N ALA A 78 -2.52 12.03 -42.92
CA ALA A 78 -1.79 12.25 -44.17
C ALA A 78 -0.33 12.67 -43.89
N PRO A 79 0.62 12.37 -44.81
CA PRO A 79 1.98 12.91 -44.73
C PRO A 79 1.98 14.45 -44.62
N PRO A 80 2.86 15.09 -43.80
CA PRO A 80 4.00 14.57 -43.04
C PRO A 80 3.70 14.08 -41.61
N PHE A 81 2.42 14.04 -41.21
CA PHE A 81 2.00 13.68 -39.84
C PHE A 81 1.62 12.21 -39.69
N ALA A 82 1.86 11.40 -40.72
CA ALA A 82 1.67 9.96 -40.66
C ALA A 82 2.60 9.33 -39.59
N PRO A 83 2.18 8.24 -38.92
CA PRO A 83 2.99 7.60 -37.89
C PRO A 83 4.39 7.22 -38.41
N GLY A 84 5.41 7.82 -37.79
CA GLY A 84 6.80 7.58 -38.14
C GLY A 84 7.31 6.21 -37.66
N PRO A 85 8.48 5.76 -38.15
CA PRO A 85 9.09 4.49 -37.71
C PRO A 85 9.30 4.42 -36.19
N TYR A 86 9.72 5.54 -35.59
CA TYR A 86 9.90 5.66 -34.14
C TYR A 86 8.59 5.51 -33.37
N GLU A 87 7.52 6.16 -33.81
CA GLU A 87 6.23 6.08 -33.13
C GLU A 87 5.66 4.66 -33.16
N LYS A 88 5.90 3.91 -34.25
CA LYS A 88 5.49 2.50 -34.36
C LYS A 88 6.27 1.59 -33.40
N GLN A 89 7.55 1.86 -33.17
CA GLN A 89 8.41 1.06 -32.31
C GLN A 89 8.26 1.41 -30.82
N PHE A 90 8.17 2.70 -30.51
CA PHE A 90 8.11 3.22 -29.14
C PHE A 90 6.68 3.44 -28.64
N GLY A 91 5.68 3.29 -29.51
CA GLY A 91 4.28 3.52 -29.19
C GLY A 91 3.82 2.75 -27.94
N THR A 92 4.13 1.46 -27.84
CA THR A 92 3.77 0.65 -26.67
C THR A 92 4.37 1.17 -25.38
N LEU A 93 5.62 1.66 -25.41
CA LEU A 93 6.25 2.25 -24.21
C LEU A 93 5.60 3.58 -23.83
N MET A 94 5.23 4.38 -24.83
CA MET A 94 4.51 5.64 -24.62
C MET A 94 3.12 5.38 -24.02
N ASP A 95 2.38 4.39 -24.53
CA ASP A 95 1.07 4.01 -23.98
C ASP A 95 1.18 3.51 -22.55
N ALA A 96 2.20 2.70 -22.25
CA ALA A 96 2.42 2.18 -20.90
C ALA A 96 2.71 3.29 -19.88
N GLU A 97 3.41 4.35 -20.29
CA GLU A 97 3.62 5.51 -19.44
C GLU A 97 2.31 6.29 -19.26
N VAL A 98 1.70 6.70 -20.38
CA VAL A 98 0.49 7.54 -20.38
C VAL A 98 -0.63 6.86 -19.59
N SER A 99 -0.78 5.56 -19.74
CA SER A 99 -1.77 4.77 -19.00
C SER A 99 -1.52 4.82 -17.49
N ARG A 100 -0.27 4.62 -17.05
CA ARG A 100 0.09 4.71 -15.62
C ARG A 100 -0.17 6.10 -15.05
N ARG A 101 0.16 7.16 -15.78
CA ARG A 101 -0.16 8.53 -15.37
C ARG A 101 -1.66 8.78 -15.31
N LEU A 102 -2.42 8.32 -16.31
CA LEU A 102 -3.86 8.53 -16.36
C LEU A 102 -4.56 7.85 -15.18
N VAL A 103 -4.18 6.61 -14.87
CA VAL A 103 -4.73 5.86 -13.74
C VAL A 103 -4.45 6.56 -12.41
N LYS A 104 -3.21 7.04 -12.21
CA LYS A 104 -2.82 7.80 -11.02
C LYS A 104 -3.52 9.15 -10.89
N ALA A 105 -3.66 9.89 -12.00
CA ALA A 105 -4.25 11.22 -11.98
C ALA A 105 -5.76 11.18 -11.71
N GLN A 106 -6.47 10.21 -12.29
CA GLN A 106 -7.93 10.17 -12.25
C GLN A 106 -8.50 9.43 -11.05
N ASN A 107 -7.67 8.77 -10.23
CA ASN A 107 -8.10 8.04 -9.03
C ASN A 107 -9.35 7.16 -9.28
N PHE A 108 -9.26 6.26 -10.27
CA PHE A 108 -10.40 5.45 -10.67
C PHE A 108 -10.95 4.62 -9.48
N PRO A 109 -12.26 4.69 -9.16
CA PRO A 109 -12.86 3.88 -8.09
C PRO A 109 -12.71 2.37 -8.29
N LEU A 110 -12.50 1.94 -9.54
CA LEU A 110 -12.19 0.57 -9.89
C LEU A 110 -10.89 0.08 -9.25
N VAL A 111 -9.86 0.93 -9.17
CA VAL A 111 -8.58 0.62 -8.52
C VAL A 111 -8.82 0.34 -7.05
N ASP A 112 -9.61 1.16 -6.35
CA ASP A 112 -9.89 0.96 -4.93
C ASP A 112 -10.65 -0.34 -4.66
N ARG A 113 -11.57 -0.71 -5.56
CA ARG A 113 -12.26 -2.00 -5.48
C ARG A 113 -11.30 -3.16 -5.70
N LEU A 114 -10.49 -3.06 -6.74
CA LEU A 114 -9.53 -4.11 -7.11
C LEU A 114 -8.45 -4.29 -6.04
N ALA A 115 -7.93 -3.20 -5.46
CA ALA A 115 -6.98 -3.24 -4.37
C ALA A 115 -7.55 -3.94 -3.12
N ARG A 116 -8.83 -3.69 -2.79
CA ARG A 116 -9.51 -4.40 -1.69
C ARG A 116 -9.66 -5.88 -1.98
N ASP A 117 -10.03 -6.23 -3.21
CA ASP A 117 -10.18 -7.63 -3.63
C ASP A 117 -8.82 -8.36 -3.59
N LEU A 118 -7.75 -7.74 -4.08
CA LEU A 118 -6.39 -8.29 -4.04
C LEU A 118 -5.88 -8.45 -2.60
N LEU A 119 -6.11 -7.47 -1.73
CA LEU A 119 -5.71 -7.53 -0.32
C LEU A 119 -6.42 -8.66 0.43
N ARG A 120 -7.71 -8.88 0.14
CA ARG A 120 -8.48 -9.98 0.72
C ARG A 120 -7.93 -11.34 0.30
N VAL A 121 -7.52 -11.47 -0.96
CA VAL A 121 -6.93 -12.71 -1.48
C VAL A 121 -5.57 -12.96 -0.84
N SER A 122 -4.68 -11.96 -0.77
CA SER A 122 -3.35 -12.13 -0.18
C SER A 122 -3.40 -12.56 1.29
N GLN A 123 -4.33 -11.99 2.07
CA GLN A 123 -4.55 -12.38 3.48
C GLN A 123 -5.06 -13.82 3.62
N THR A 124 -5.85 -14.31 2.67
CA THR A 124 -6.35 -15.69 2.69
C THR A 124 -5.22 -16.68 2.41
N THR A 125 -4.28 -16.34 1.53
CA THR A 125 -3.15 -17.20 1.17
C THR A 125 -2.12 -17.34 2.30
N GLU A 126 -1.82 -16.27 3.03
CA GLU A 126 -0.87 -16.32 4.16
C GLU A 126 -1.35 -17.22 5.31
N VAL A 127 -2.66 -17.28 5.58
CA VAL A 127 -3.23 -18.11 6.65
C VAL A 127 -3.14 -19.60 6.35
N SER A 128 -3.03 -20.00 5.08
CA SER A 128 -2.91 -21.41 4.68
C SER A 128 -1.47 -21.95 4.64
N SER A 129 -0.44 -21.09 4.66
CA SER A 129 0.96 -21.55 4.62
C SER A 129 1.54 -21.99 5.97
N ASP A 130 0.92 -21.60 7.10
CA ASP A 130 1.42 -21.93 8.44
C ASP A 130 0.94 -23.31 8.98
N ASP A 131 -0.04 -23.95 8.35
CA ASP A 131 -0.61 -25.24 8.81
C ASP A 131 0.10 -26.48 8.20
N ALA A 132 0.93 -26.31 7.18
CA ALA A 132 1.55 -27.41 6.44
C ALA A 132 2.86 -27.97 7.06
N GLY A 133 3.30 -27.45 8.22
CA GLY A 133 4.66 -27.67 8.75
C GLY A 133 4.85 -28.67 9.90
N GLN A 134 3.80 -29.23 10.52
CA GLN A 134 3.94 -29.96 11.80
C GLN A 134 3.71 -31.50 11.75
N GLY A 135 3.63 -32.11 10.57
CA GLY A 135 3.17 -33.51 10.44
C GLY A 135 4.20 -34.62 10.16
N GLN A 136 5.49 -34.33 9.92
CA GLN A 136 6.41 -35.35 9.36
C GLN A 136 7.75 -35.47 10.10
N SER A 137 7.73 -35.96 11.33
CA SER A 137 8.96 -36.43 12.00
C SER A 137 8.67 -37.39 13.15
N LYS A 138 8.01 -38.54 12.88
CA LYS A 138 7.88 -39.58 13.91
C LYS A 138 8.18 -41.03 13.50
N ASP A 139 8.29 -41.38 12.21
CA ASP A 139 8.35 -42.81 11.82
C ASP A 139 9.59 -43.22 11.01
N ARG A 140 10.81 -42.81 11.41
CA ARG A 140 12.05 -43.30 10.76
C ARG A 140 13.05 -44.04 11.66
N ASP A 141 12.70 -44.33 12.90
CA ASP A 141 13.51 -45.20 13.78
C ASP A 141 12.86 -46.58 13.92
N SER A 142 12.96 -47.43 12.89
CA SER A 142 12.87 -48.89 13.06
C SER A 142 13.03 -49.65 11.73
N ALA A 143 14.27 -49.81 11.25
CA ALA A 143 14.66 -51.00 10.47
C ALA A 143 16.18 -51.07 10.27
N GLY A 144 16.80 -52.18 10.70
CA GLY A 144 18.00 -52.68 10.04
C GLY A 144 19.27 -52.85 10.87
N THR A 145 19.18 -53.35 12.12
CA THR A 145 20.27 -54.15 12.69
C THR A 145 20.10 -55.59 12.22
N GLU A 146 21.21 -56.31 12.00
CA GLU A 146 21.37 -57.72 11.53
C GLU A 146 21.62 -57.83 10.00
N ARG A 147 22.69 -58.43 9.44
CA ARG A 147 23.67 -59.45 9.89
C ARG A 147 25.00 -59.28 9.14
N ALA A 148 26.10 -59.63 9.79
CA ALA A 148 27.40 -59.92 9.21
C ALA A 148 27.71 -61.41 9.35
#